data_AF-A0A4Q3L2G7-F1
#
_entry.id   AF-A0A4Q3L2G7-F1
#
_cell.length_a   1.000
_cell.length_b   1.000
_cell.length_c   1.000
_cell.angle_alpha   90.00
_cell.angle_beta   90.00
_cell.angle_gamma   90.00
#
_symmetry.space_group_name_H-M   'P 1'
#
loop_
_entity.id
_entity.type
_entity.pdbx_description
1 polymer ?
#
loop_
_entity_poly.entity_id
_entity_poly.type
_entity_poly.pdbx_seq_one_letter_code
_entity_poly.pdbx_strand_id
1 'polypeptide(L)'
;MASVLQQTQALGRVLIARARARGSAYRACDAPEVSMASYSSQLSLLVNAEAALWLRRHGLKAPFIQQAAAELPLGRAATLRHRLQALGLTWDGEPASLGPLVGALPQADLRTRAIVQMVAAQMGHAHFDSVPGCHALLHLPAYLHLTAPARRLEDLLTQRILLAHVEGRPVPYQGEAELHPALYSIEAARARQKRADALLPARPLPPS
;
A
#
# COMPACT_ATOMS: atom_id res chain seq x y z
N MET A 1 4.76 -9.22 29.19
CA MET A 1 4.35 -8.38 28.05
C MET A 1 4.39 -9.24 26.80
N ALA A 2 3.32 -9.28 26.00
CA ALA A 2 3.32 -10.01 24.73
C ALA A 2 4.33 -9.37 23.76
N SER A 3 4.98 -10.19 22.92
CA SER A 3 5.94 -9.67 21.94
C SER A 3 5.22 -8.86 20.84
N VAL A 4 5.94 -7.92 20.22
CA VAL A 4 5.42 -7.11 19.09
C VAL A 4 4.85 -7.98 17.96
N LEU A 5 5.47 -9.14 17.71
CA LEU A 5 4.99 -10.12 16.74
C LEU A 5 3.64 -10.73 17.15
N GLN A 6 3.49 -11.11 18.43
CA GLN A 6 2.24 -11.67 18.97
C GLN A 6 1.10 -10.64 18.92
N GLN A 7 1.38 -9.37 19.20
CA GLN A 7 0.41 -8.28 19.09
C GLN A 7 -0.04 -8.06 17.64
N THR A 8 0.91 -8.07 16.69
CA THR A 8 0.61 -7.94 15.25
C THR A 8 -0.26 -9.09 14.75
N GLN A 9 0.02 -10.33 15.16
CA GLN A 9 -0.77 -11.51 14.79
C GLN A 9 -2.16 -11.53 15.42
N ALA A 10 -2.31 -11.09 16.67
CA ALA A 10 -3.60 -10.98 17.32
C ALA A 10 -4.47 -9.92 16.63
N LEU A 11 -3.89 -8.77 16.34
CA LEU A 11 -4.55 -7.67 15.64
C LEU A 11 -4.99 -8.09 14.22
N GLY A 12 -4.12 -8.76 13.46
CA GLY A 12 -4.43 -9.28 12.13
C GLY A 12 -5.63 -10.23 12.14
N ARG A 13 -5.72 -11.14 13.11
CA ARG A 13 -6.86 -12.06 13.26
C ARG A 13 -8.17 -11.31 13.54
N VAL A 14 -8.16 -10.29 14.39
CA VAL A 14 -9.34 -9.46 14.68
C VAL A 14 -9.82 -8.68 13.45
N LEU A 15 -8.88 -8.09 12.70
CA LEU A 15 -9.20 -7.33 11.49
C LEU A 15 -9.80 -8.23 10.40
N ILE A 16 -9.22 -9.41 10.16
CA ILE A 16 -9.72 -10.39 9.19
C ILE A 16 -11.11 -10.91 9.59
N ALA A 17 -11.32 -11.27 10.86
CA ALA A 17 -12.62 -11.73 11.35
C ALA A 17 -13.70 -10.65 11.17
N ARG A 18 -13.36 -9.38 11.44
CA ARG A 18 -14.27 -8.25 11.26
C ARG A 18 -14.54 -7.89 9.80
N ALA A 19 -13.56 -8.05 8.90
CA ALA A 19 -13.77 -7.88 7.47
C ALA A 19 -14.79 -8.90 6.93
N ARG A 20 -14.67 -10.17 7.36
CA ARG A 20 -15.63 -11.25 7.02
C ARG A 20 -17.04 -10.96 7.53
N ALA A 21 -17.17 -10.51 8.78
CA ALA A 21 -18.46 -10.24 9.41
C ALA A 21 -19.25 -9.09 8.75
N ARG A 22 -18.60 -8.21 7.96
CA ARG A 22 -19.24 -7.05 7.31
C ARG A 22 -19.61 -7.30 5.85
N GLY A 23 -19.51 -8.53 5.36
CA GLY A 23 -19.77 -8.84 3.95
C GLY A 23 -18.75 -8.18 3.01
N SER A 24 -17.52 -7.95 3.49
CA SER A 24 -16.45 -7.41 2.65
C SER A 24 -16.23 -8.33 1.44
N ALA A 25 -15.98 -7.73 0.26
CA ALA A 25 -15.84 -8.41 -1.03
C ALA A 25 -14.63 -9.37 -1.13
N TYR A 26 -13.90 -9.58 -0.04
CA TYR A 26 -12.77 -10.49 0.02
C TYR A 26 -13.27 -11.94 0.15
N ARG A 27 -13.29 -12.68 -0.96
CA ARG A 27 -13.35 -14.15 -0.93
C ARG A 27 -11.95 -14.70 -0.65
N ALA A 28 -11.84 -15.59 0.34
CA ALA A 28 -10.74 -16.54 0.35
C ALA A 28 -10.97 -17.49 -0.82
N CYS A 29 -10.06 -17.46 -1.80
CA CYS A 29 -10.09 -18.39 -2.93
C CYS A 29 -9.00 -19.43 -2.71
N ASP A 30 -9.32 -20.69 -2.93
CA ASP A 30 -8.30 -21.73 -3.08
C ASP A 30 -7.51 -21.43 -4.36
N ALA A 31 -6.27 -21.00 -4.20
CA ALA A 31 -5.35 -20.73 -5.30
C ALA A 31 -4.32 -21.87 -5.36
N PRO A 32 -3.86 -22.27 -6.57
CA PRO A 32 -2.76 -23.23 -6.71
C PRO A 32 -1.52 -22.72 -5.97
N GLU A 33 -0.65 -23.63 -5.50
CA GLU A 33 0.50 -23.39 -4.62
C GLU A 33 1.06 -21.97 -4.66
N VAL A 34 0.50 -21.10 -3.82
CA VAL A 34 0.98 -19.73 -3.68
C VAL A 34 2.24 -19.82 -2.82
N SER A 35 3.37 -19.30 -3.32
CA SER A 35 4.58 -19.26 -2.51
C SER A 35 4.31 -18.56 -1.18
N MET A 36 4.92 -19.06 -0.09
CA MET A 36 4.74 -18.47 1.25
C MET A 36 5.04 -16.97 1.28
N ALA A 37 5.99 -16.50 0.46
CA ALA A 37 6.29 -15.09 0.30
C ALA A 37 5.11 -14.29 -0.29
N SER A 38 4.47 -14.81 -1.34
CA SER A 38 3.33 -14.17 -1.98
C SER A 38 2.11 -14.17 -1.05
N TYR A 39 1.85 -15.29 -0.36
CA TYR A 39 0.79 -15.39 0.65
C TYR A 39 1.00 -14.40 1.81
N SER A 40 2.22 -14.33 2.36
CA SER A 40 2.56 -13.37 3.42
C SER A 40 2.41 -11.92 2.97
N SER A 41 2.73 -11.60 1.71
CA SER A 41 2.56 -10.26 1.14
C SER A 41 1.08 -9.88 1.02
N GLN A 42 0.23 -10.80 0.57
CA GLN A 42 -1.22 -10.58 0.43
C GLN A 42 -1.89 -10.38 1.80
N LEU A 43 -1.53 -11.18 2.79
CA LEU A 43 -1.99 -10.98 4.17
C LEU A 43 -1.53 -9.64 4.73
N SER A 44 -0.28 -9.25 4.46
CA SER A 44 0.24 -7.96 4.91
C SER A 44 -0.52 -6.80 4.29
N LEU A 45 -0.78 -6.86 2.98
CA LEU A 45 -1.57 -5.87 2.24
C LEU A 45 -2.97 -5.72 2.84
N LEU A 46 -3.65 -6.84 3.10
CA LEU A 46 -5.00 -6.85 3.67
C LEU A 46 -5.02 -6.23 5.07
N VAL A 47 -4.10 -6.64 5.95
CA VAL A 47 -4.02 -6.14 7.33
C VAL A 47 -3.73 -4.64 7.36
N ASN A 48 -2.80 -4.19 6.51
CA ASN A 48 -2.47 -2.78 6.32
C ASN A 48 -3.68 -1.95 5.85
N ALA A 49 -4.41 -2.44 4.85
CA ALA A 49 -5.59 -1.77 4.31
C ALA A 49 -6.74 -1.69 5.34
N GLU A 50 -7.06 -2.79 6.02
CA GLU A 50 -8.11 -2.81 7.04
C GLU A 50 -7.81 -1.87 8.21
N ALA A 51 -6.55 -1.80 8.64
CA ALA A 51 -6.12 -0.84 9.66
C ALA A 51 -6.29 0.61 9.17
N ALA A 52 -5.90 0.91 7.93
CA ALA A 52 -6.09 2.23 7.32
C ALA A 52 -7.58 2.63 7.30
N LEU A 53 -8.43 1.72 6.84
CA LEU A 53 -9.88 1.94 6.77
C LEU A 53 -10.51 2.06 8.16
N TRP A 54 -9.98 1.37 9.17
CA TRP A 54 -10.41 1.54 10.56
C TRP A 54 -10.09 2.95 11.07
N LEU A 55 -8.83 3.37 10.99
CA LEU A 55 -8.39 4.68 11.48
C LEU A 55 -9.10 5.83 10.76
N ARG A 56 -9.26 5.72 9.44
CA ARG A 56 -10.02 6.69 8.63
C ARG A 56 -11.46 6.85 9.15
N ARG A 57 -12.17 5.74 9.40
CA ARG A 57 -13.57 5.79 9.87
C ARG A 57 -13.73 6.43 11.25
N HIS A 58 -12.69 6.37 12.08
CA HIS A 58 -12.68 6.96 13.41
C HIS A 58 -12.06 8.37 13.42
N GLY A 59 -11.74 8.94 12.25
CA GLY A 59 -11.15 10.28 12.14
C GLY A 59 -9.77 10.42 12.77
N LEU A 60 -9.03 9.31 12.90
CA LEU A 60 -7.73 9.30 13.58
C LEU A 60 -6.61 9.66 12.60
N LYS A 61 -5.68 10.50 13.07
CA LYS A 61 -4.44 10.80 12.35
C LYS A 61 -3.44 9.65 12.53
N ALA A 62 -2.73 9.31 11.45
CA ALA A 62 -1.72 8.26 11.41
C ALA A 62 -0.81 8.43 10.19
N PRO A 63 0.32 7.71 10.07
CA PRO A 63 1.18 7.72 8.89
C PRO A 63 0.52 7.05 7.67
N PHE A 64 -0.47 7.70 7.07
CA PHE A 64 -1.12 7.22 5.85
C PHE A 64 -0.18 7.36 4.66
N ILE A 65 -0.26 6.41 3.73
CA ILE A 65 0.47 6.43 2.47
C ILE A 65 -0.51 6.82 1.38
N GLN A 66 -0.25 7.96 0.77
CA GLN A 66 -1.01 8.47 -0.35
C GLN A 66 -0.21 8.32 -1.63
N GLN A 67 -0.88 7.94 -2.69
CA GLN A 67 -0.32 7.89 -4.02
C GLN A 67 -1.40 8.34 -5.00
N ALA A 68 -1.30 9.57 -5.49
CA ALA A 68 -2.17 10.03 -6.55
C ALA A 68 -1.84 9.32 -7.88
N ALA A 69 -2.86 9.05 -8.69
CA ALA A 69 -2.64 8.92 -10.12
C ALA A 69 -2.05 10.26 -10.58
N ALA A 70 -0.94 10.26 -11.31
CA ALA A 70 -0.45 11.53 -11.82
C ALA A 70 -1.52 12.11 -12.75
N GLU A 71 -1.75 13.42 -12.69
CA GLU A 71 -2.42 14.09 -13.79
C GLU A 71 -1.62 13.80 -15.05
N LEU A 72 -2.27 13.15 -16.01
CA LEU A 72 -1.65 12.82 -17.29
C LEU A 72 -1.91 13.98 -18.24
N PRO A 73 -0.85 14.70 -18.68
CA PRO A 73 -1.01 15.68 -19.75
C PRO A 73 -1.71 15.02 -20.95
N LEU A 74 -2.57 15.75 -21.65
CA LEU A 74 -3.40 15.24 -22.76
C LEU A 74 -2.61 14.40 -23.77
N GLY A 75 -1.39 14.82 -24.13
CA GLY A 75 -0.51 14.07 -25.04
C GLY A 75 0.02 12.73 -24.48
N ARG A 76 0.25 12.65 -23.16
CA ARG A 76 0.66 11.39 -22.51
C ARG A 76 -0.51 10.43 -22.33
N ALA A 77 -1.71 10.93 -22.04
CA ALA A 77 -2.92 10.12 -21.96
C ALA A 77 -3.24 9.46 -23.32
N ALA A 78 -3.18 10.21 -24.42
CA ALA A 78 -3.35 9.67 -25.77
C ALA A 78 -2.29 8.61 -26.12
N THR A 79 -1.02 8.88 -25.80
CA THR A 79 0.08 7.94 -26.01
C THR A 79 -0.10 6.64 -25.21
N LEU A 80 -0.47 6.76 -23.92
CA LEU A 80 -0.69 5.59 -23.07
C LEU A 80 -1.87 4.76 -23.59
N ARG A 81 -2.97 5.42 -23.96
CA ARG A 81 -4.16 4.77 -24.53
C ARG A 81 -3.81 3.98 -25.80
N HIS A 82 -3.06 4.59 -26.71
CA HIS A 82 -2.61 3.93 -27.94
C HIS A 82 -1.74 2.70 -27.63
N ARG A 83 -0.80 2.80 -26.69
CA ARG A 83 0.07 1.68 -26.30
C ARG A 83 -0.70 0.57 -25.59
N LEU A 84 -1.66 0.91 -24.73
CA LEU A 84 -2.54 -0.08 -24.10
C LEU A 84 -3.40 -0.81 -25.15
N GLN A 85 -3.93 -0.08 -26.14
CA GLN A 85 -4.71 -0.64 -27.23
C GLN A 85 -3.87 -1.60 -28.09
N ALA A 86 -2.61 -1.26 -28.38
CA ALA A 86 -1.67 -2.16 -29.06
C ALA A 86 -1.39 -3.44 -28.26
N LEU A 87 -1.48 -3.36 -26.93
CA LEU A 87 -1.42 -4.48 -26.01
C LEU A 87 -2.80 -5.09 -25.76
N GLY A 88 -3.82 -4.84 -26.59
CA GLY A 88 -5.15 -5.45 -26.50
C GLY A 88 -5.97 -5.01 -25.28
N LEU A 89 -5.73 -3.81 -24.76
CA LEU A 89 -6.42 -3.24 -23.61
C LEU A 89 -7.00 -1.87 -23.94
N THR A 90 -8.29 -1.72 -23.70
CA THR A 90 -8.98 -0.44 -23.93
C THR A 90 -9.04 0.33 -22.61
N TRP A 91 -8.74 1.62 -22.67
CA TRP A 91 -8.80 2.54 -21.53
C TRP A 91 -9.53 3.82 -21.95
N ASP A 92 -10.45 4.28 -21.11
CA ASP A 92 -11.29 5.45 -21.32
C ASP A 92 -10.53 6.78 -21.21
N GLY A 93 -9.31 6.74 -20.66
CA GLY A 93 -8.46 7.92 -20.48
C GLY A 93 -8.55 8.53 -19.10
N GLU A 94 -9.38 7.97 -18.21
CA GLU A 94 -9.53 8.45 -16.85
C GLU A 94 -8.37 7.92 -15.98
N PRO A 95 -7.47 8.77 -15.44
CA PRO A 95 -6.30 8.30 -14.69
C PRO A 95 -6.67 7.43 -13.48
N ALA A 96 -7.82 7.71 -12.86
CA ALA A 96 -8.35 6.92 -11.74
C ALA A 96 -8.71 5.48 -12.13
N SER A 97 -9.02 5.20 -13.40
CA SER A 97 -9.40 3.86 -13.86
C SER A 97 -8.19 2.95 -14.16
N LEU A 98 -6.97 3.50 -14.21
CA LEU A 98 -5.75 2.73 -14.49
C LEU A 98 -5.43 1.65 -13.43
N GLY A 99 -5.61 1.97 -12.14
CA GLY A 99 -5.44 1.02 -11.05
C GLY A 99 -6.36 -0.22 -11.19
N PRO A 100 -7.70 -0.05 -11.25
CA PRO A 100 -8.61 -1.18 -11.47
C PRO A 100 -8.37 -1.91 -12.79
N LEU A 101 -8.03 -1.19 -13.87
CA LEU A 101 -7.73 -1.78 -15.17
C LEU A 101 -6.58 -2.79 -15.08
N VAL A 102 -5.50 -2.44 -14.39
CA VAL A 102 -4.35 -3.32 -14.17
C VAL A 102 -4.68 -4.45 -13.19
N GLY A 103 -5.46 -4.17 -12.15
CA GLY A 103 -5.86 -5.15 -11.14
C GLY A 103 -6.69 -6.30 -11.70
N ALA A 104 -7.39 -6.09 -12.82
CA ALA A 104 -8.19 -7.12 -13.50
C ALA A 104 -7.36 -8.09 -14.38
N LEU A 105 -6.06 -7.85 -14.57
CA LEU A 105 -5.24 -8.60 -15.51
C LEU A 105 -4.64 -9.89 -14.92
N PRO A 106 -4.51 -10.98 -15.73
CA PRO A 106 -3.83 -12.20 -15.31
C PRO A 106 -2.34 -11.95 -15.04
N GLN A 107 -1.88 -12.11 -13.81
CA GLN A 107 -0.52 -11.74 -13.38
C GLN A 107 0.61 -12.64 -13.92
N ALA A 108 0.29 -13.63 -14.74
CA ALA A 108 1.22 -14.70 -15.14
C ALA A 108 1.98 -14.44 -16.46
N ASP A 109 1.59 -13.46 -17.28
CA ASP A 109 2.18 -13.26 -18.61
C ASP A 109 3.06 -11.99 -18.75
N LEU A 110 3.99 -12.01 -19.71
CA LEU A 110 4.89 -10.89 -20.00
C LEU A 110 4.14 -9.64 -20.46
N ARG A 111 2.99 -9.83 -21.12
CA ARG A 111 2.09 -8.75 -21.55
C ARG A 111 1.58 -7.96 -20.35
N THR A 112 1.05 -8.64 -19.33
CA THR A 112 0.56 -8.02 -18.10
C THR A 112 1.67 -7.31 -17.37
N ARG A 113 2.88 -7.89 -17.32
CA ARG A 113 4.05 -7.20 -16.75
C ARG A 113 4.40 -5.91 -17.49
N ALA A 114 4.37 -5.90 -18.81
CA ALA A 114 4.61 -4.69 -19.61
C ALA A 114 3.54 -3.62 -19.37
N ILE A 115 2.26 -4.03 -19.26
CA ILE A 115 1.15 -3.13 -18.95
C ILE A 115 1.30 -2.54 -17.55
N VAL A 116 1.56 -3.38 -16.54
CA VAL A 116 1.79 -2.95 -15.15
C VAL A 116 2.93 -1.93 -15.09
N GLN A 117 4.05 -2.18 -15.79
CA GLN A 117 5.17 -1.23 -15.84
C GLN A 117 4.81 0.10 -16.50
N MET A 118 4.09 0.07 -17.63
CA MET A 118 3.63 1.28 -18.32
C MET A 118 2.71 2.13 -17.45
N VAL A 119 1.78 1.48 -16.74
CA VAL A 119 0.82 2.15 -15.84
C VAL A 119 1.51 2.64 -14.57
N ALA A 120 2.39 1.84 -13.97
CA ALA A 120 3.15 2.26 -12.79
C ALA A 120 4.02 3.50 -13.07
N ALA A 121 4.55 3.64 -14.29
CA ALA A 121 5.29 4.83 -14.71
C ALA A 121 4.43 6.11 -14.77
N GLN A 122 3.11 5.97 -14.76
CA GLN A 122 2.16 7.10 -14.71
C GLN A 122 1.70 7.42 -13.28
N MET A 123 2.10 6.64 -12.29
CA MET A 123 1.69 6.89 -10.91
C MET A 123 2.62 7.91 -10.25
N GLY A 124 2.04 8.80 -9.45
CA GLY A 124 2.83 9.71 -8.62
C GLY A 124 3.69 8.94 -7.62
N HIS A 125 4.63 9.65 -6.97
CA HIS A 125 5.38 9.05 -5.87
C HIS A 125 4.48 8.86 -4.65
N ALA A 126 4.52 7.66 -4.08
CA ALA A 126 3.86 7.40 -2.81
C ALA A 126 4.58 8.18 -1.70
N HIS A 127 3.81 8.92 -0.91
CA HIS A 127 4.32 9.74 0.20
C HIS A 127 3.46 9.54 1.44
N PHE A 128 4.00 9.89 2.61
CA PHE A 128 3.30 9.87 3.88
C PHE A 128 2.55 11.18 4.14
N ASP A 129 1.36 11.04 4.72
CA ASP A 129 0.52 12.13 5.21
C ASP A 129 -0.09 11.73 6.57
N SER A 130 -0.49 12.70 7.37
CA SER A 130 -1.17 12.52 8.65
C SER A 130 -2.66 12.18 8.49
N VAL A 131 -3.25 12.53 7.34
CA VAL A 131 -4.65 12.29 7.02
C VAL A 131 -4.80 11.22 5.93
N PRO A 132 -5.92 10.47 5.93
CA PRO A 132 -6.14 9.43 4.94
C PRO A 132 -6.34 10.02 3.53
N GLY A 133 -5.72 9.38 2.54
CA GLY A 133 -5.93 9.66 1.12
C GLY A 133 -5.77 8.42 0.26
N CYS A 134 -6.06 8.56 -1.03
CA CYS A 134 -6.07 7.45 -1.99
C CYS A 134 -4.66 6.91 -2.27
N HIS A 135 -4.55 5.59 -2.42
CA HIS A 135 -3.39 4.90 -2.97
C HIS A 135 -3.76 4.30 -4.34
N ALA A 136 -3.60 5.10 -5.40
CA ALA A 136 -4.13 4.83 -6.74
C ALA A 136 -3.72 3.47 -7.31
N LEU A 137 -2.45 3.08 -7.15
CA LEU A 137 -1.95 1.80 -7.68
C LEU A 137 -2.59 0.59 -6.99
N LEU A 138 -2.93 0.71 -5.71
CA LEU A 138 -3.58 -0.35 -4.94
C LEU A 138 -5.11 -0.27 -5.02
N HIS A 139 -5.64 0.79 -5.61
CA HIS A 139 -7.07 1.11 -5.59
C HIS A 139 -7.66 1.07 -4.17
N LEU A 140 -6.93 1.63 -3.21
CA LEU A 140 -7.38 1.71 -1.82
C LEU A 140 -7.65 3.16 -1.46
N PRO A 141 -8.80 3.48 -0.84
CA PRO A 141 -9.13 4.86 -0.50
C PRO A 141 -8.43 5.32 0.80
N ALA A 142 -7.72 4.42 1.48
CA ALA A 142 -6.73 4.69 2.52
C ALA A 142 -5.76 3.50 2.60
N TYR A 143 -4.48 3.77 2.80
CA TYR A 143 -3.46 2.75 3.01
C TYR A 143 -2.41 3.25 4.01
N LEU A 144 -1.78 2.35 4.76
CA LEU A 144 -0.68 2.63 5.68
C LEU A 144 0.15 1.36 5.92
N HIS A 145 1.26 1.44 6.63
CA HIS A 145 2.01 0.26 7.04
C HIS A 145 1.74 -0.12 8.51
N LEU A 146 1.62 -1.43 8.79
CA LEU A 146 1.35 -1.96 10.13
C LEU A 146 2.14 -3.23 10.48
N THR A 147 2.57 -4.01 9.48
CA THR A 147 2.98 -5.41 9.64
C THR A 147 4.48 -5.64 9.89
N ALA A 148 5.30 -4.58 9.89
CA ALA A 148 6.76 -4.64 10.05
C ALA A 148 7.33 -3.64 11.08
N PRO A 149 6.75 -3.52 12.29
CA PRO A 149 7.14 -2.52 13.32
C PRO A 149 8.58 -2.66 13.83
N ALA A 150 9.19 -3.84 13.71
CA ALA A 150 10.57 -4.06 14.16
C ALA A 150 11.61 -3.34 13.29
N ARG A 151 11.24 -2.96 12.06
CA ARG A 151 12.17 -2.38 11.07
C ARG A 151 11.64 -1.12 10.37
N ARG A 152 10.45 -0.65 10.74
CA ARG A 152 9.79 0.52 10.16
C ARG A 152 9.15 1.35 11.27
N LEU A 153 9.52 2.63 11.30
CA LEU A 153 9.01 3.56 12.31
C LEU A 153 7.52 3.84 12.11
N GLU A 154 7.08 3.97 10.87
CA GLU A 154 5.67 4.21 10.52
C GLU A 154 4.74 3.10 11.03
N ASP A 155 5.18 1.84 10.97
CA ASP A 155 4.45 0.68 11.49
C ASP A 155 4.35 0.76 13.02
N LEU A 156 5.43 1.13 13.71
CA LEU A 156 5.43 1.29 15.16
C LEU A 156 4.49 2.41 15.62
N LEU A 157 4.49 3.55 14.93
CA LEU A 157 3.58 4.67 15.22
C LEU A 157 2.12 4.25 15.02
N THR A 158 1.82 3.59 13.90
CA THR A 158 0.49 3.07 13.61
C THR A 158 0.02 2.09 14.68
N GLN A 159 0.87 1.15 15.13
CA GLN A 159 0.53 0.22 16.20
C GLN A 159 0.18 0.92 17.50
N ARG A 160 0.95 1.95 17.90
CA ARG A 160 0.69 2.72 19.12
C ARG A 160 -0.67 3.44 19.06
N ILE A 161 -0.96 4.08 17.93
CA ILE A 161 -2.24 4.76 17.68
C ILE A 161 -3.40 3.77 17.78
N LEU A 162 -3.30 2.67 17.04
CA LEU A 162 -4.37 1.68 16.94
C LEU A 162 -4.61 0.96 18.27
N LEU A 163 -3.55 0.57 18.99
CA LEU A 163 -3.66 -0.08 20.30
C LEU A 163 -4.29 0.87 21.34
N ALA A 164 -3.82 2.12 21.43
CA ALA A 164 -4.39 3.09 22.36
C ALA A 164 -5.88 3.31 22.11
N HIS A 165 -6.27 3.44 20.84
CA HIS A 165 -7.67 3.60 20.46
C HIS A 165 -8.53 2.36 20.79
N VAL A 166 -8.05 1.16 20.47
CA VAL A 166 -8.79 -0.09 20.75
C VAL A 166 -8.96 -0.34 22.25
N GLU A 167 -7.98 0.08 23.06
CA GLU A 167 -8.00 -0.04 24.53
C GLU A 167 -8.76 1.12 25.21
N GLY A 168 -9.31 2.08 24.46
CA GLY A 168 -10.02 3.24 25.02
C GLY A 168 -9.11 4.21 25.79
N ARG A 169 -7.79 4.16 25.55
CA ARG A 169 -6.81 5.09 26.13
C ARG A 169 -6.70 6.37 25.30
N PRO A 170 -6.14 7.46 25.85
CA PRO A 170 -5.78 8.64 25.06
C PRO A 170 -4.91 8.24 23.85
N VAL A 171 -5.36 8.62 22.66
CA VAL A 171 -4.68 8.26 21.40
C VAL A 171 -3.50 9.21 21.18
N PRO A 172 -2.27 8.70 21.03
CA PRO A 172 -1.10 9.55 20.82
C PRO A 172 -1.05 10.13 19.39
N TYR A 173 -0.23 11.16 19.17
CA TYR A 173 0.10 11.71 17.85
C TYR A 173 -1.09 12.27 17.08
N GLN A 174 -2.14 12.73 17.78
CA GLN A 174 -3.30 13.34 17.15
C GLN A 174 -3.12 14.85 16.91
N GLY A 175 -2.14 15.48 17.57
CA GLY A 175 -1.70 16.84 17.26
C GLY A 175 -0.71 16.86 16.08
N GLU A 176 -0.85 17.85 15.19
CA GLU A 176 0.05 17.98 14.02
C GLU A 176 1.51 18.17 14.42
N ALA A 177 1.75 18.91 15.49
CA ALA A 177 3.08 19.15 16.03
C ALA A 177 3.79 17.86 16.49
N GLU A 178 3.05 16.79 16.78
CA GLU A 178 3.61 15.51 17.21
C GLU A 178 3.88 14.57 16.03
N LEU A 179 2.96 14.48 15.06
CA LEU A 179 3.05 13.51 13.97
C LEU A 179 3.87 14.03 12.78
N HIS A 180 3.74 15.30 12.39
CA HIS A 180 4.44 15.85 11.22
C HIS A 180 5.97 15.69 11.26
N PRO A 181 6.67 15.95 12.39
CA PRO A 181 8.11 15.74 12.45
C PRO A 181 8.53 14.28 12.19
N ALA A 182 7.70 13.32 12.64
CA ALA A 182 7.94 11.91 12.40
C ALA A 182 7.76 11.55 10.93
N LEU A 183 6.70 12.04 10.27
CA LEU A 183 6.46 11.83 8.84
C LEU A 183 7.60 12.38 7.99
N TYR A 184 8.07 13.60 8.30
CA TYR A 184 9.22 14.21 7.63
C TYR A 184 10.48 13.34 7.76
N SER A 185 10.73 12.83 8.96
CA SER A 185 11.88 11.96 9.24
C SER A 185 11.80 10.63 8.48
N ILE A 186 10.61 10.04 8.37
CA ILE A 186 10.35 8.82 7.62
C ILE A 186 10.62 9.06 6.12
N GLU A 187 10.11 10.15 5.55
CA GLU A 187 10.34 10.50 4.14
C GLU A 187 11.83 10.74 3.85
N ALA A 188 12.52 11.49 4.71
CA ALA A 188 13.96 11.71 4.58
C ALA A 188 14.76 10.40 4.67
N ALA A 189 14.36 9.46 5.53
CA ALA A 189 14.97 8.13 5.60
C ALA A 189 14.74 7.32 4.32
N ARG A 190 13.51 7.32 3.77
CA ARG A 190 13.19 6.63 2.50
C ARG A 190 13.95 7.21 1.32
N ALA A 191 14.08 8.53 1.25
CA ALA A 191 14.87 9.19 0.21
C ALA A 191 16.35 8.78 0.27
N ARG A 192 16.93 8.71 1.48
CA ARG A 192 18.31 8.22 1.69
C ARG A 192 18.47 6.76 1.29
N GLN A 193 17.54 5.89 1.69
CA GLN A 193 17.57 4.48 1.31
C GLN A 193 17.50 4.30 -0.21
N LYS A 194 16.57 5.00 -0.88
CA LYS A 194 16.43 4.92 -2.35
C LYS A 194 17.70 5.37 -3.07
N ARG A 195 18.37 6.41 -2.56
CA ARG A 195 19.67 6.87 -3.09
C ARG A 195 20.76 5.82 -2.87
N ALA A 196 20.81 5.19 -1.71
CA ALA A 196 21.76 4.11 -1.42
C ALA A 196 21.53 2.90 -2.33
N ASP A 197 20.28 2.48 -2.52
CA ASP A 197 19.92 1.35 -3.38
C ASP A 197 20.30 1.60 -4.85
N ALA A 198 20.19 2.85 -5.32
CA ALA A 198 20.60 3.24 -6.68
C ALA A 198 22.12 3.23 -6.90
N LEU A 199 22.91 3.28 -5.82
CA LEU A 199 24.38 3.22 -5.86
C LEU A 199 24.91 1.78 -5.75
N LEU A 200 24.06 0.81 -5.43
CA LEU A 200 24.46 -0.61 -5.39
C LEU A 200 24.61 -1.14 -6.83
N PRO A 201 25.72 -1.82 -7.16
CA PRO A 201 25.87 -2.46 -8.46
C PRO A 201 24.78 -3.51 -8.65
N ALA A 202 24.30 -3.66 -9.89
CA ALA A 202 23.31 -4.67 -10.24
C ALA A 202 23.78 -6.04 -9.74
N ARG A 203 22.94 -6.70 -8.94
CA ARG A 203 23.25 -8.01 -8.37
C ARG A 203 23.55 -8.97 -9.53
N PRO A 204 24.72 -9.63 -9.58
CA PRO A 204 25.03 -10.56 -10.67
C PRO A 204 23.95 -11.63 -10.73
N LEU A 205 23.55 -12.00 -11.96
CA LEU A 205 22.61 -13.09 -12.18
C LEU A 205 23.19 -14.37 -11.54
N PRO A 206 22.37 -15.19 -10.86
CA PRO A 206 22.84 -16.48 -10.36
C PRO A 206 23.36 -17.33 -11.53
N PRO A 207 24.41 -18.15 -11.31
CA PRO A 207 24.93 -19.04 -12.34
C PRO A 207 23.83 -20.03 -12.76
N SER A 208 23.75 -20.25 -14.07
CA SER A 208 22.86 -21.20 -14.76
C SER A 208 23.13 -22.65 -14.39
#